data_AF-A0A345RBV2-F1
#
_entry.id   AF-A0A345RBV2-F1
#
_cell.length_a   1.000
_cell.length_b   1.000
_cell.length_c   1.000
_cell.angle_alpha   90.00
_cell.angle_beta   90.00
_cell.angle_gamma   90.00
#
_symmetry.space_group_name_H-M   'P 1'
#
loop_
_entity.id
_entity.type
_entity.pdbx_description
1 polymer ?
#
loop_
_entity_poly.entity_id
_entity_poly.type
_entity_poly.pdbx_seq_one_letter_code
_entity_poly.pdbx_strand_id
1 'polypeptide(L)'
;MTEVPAIRITHLSAPEQRALMLADNKIALNAGWDMELLASELADLSELDLDFDLEITGFDVPEIDLILEGVKAAEAPADTVEEPDASGLAICQSGDLWLLGKHRVLCGDARNGEDYARLMNGNAADLGFTDPPL
;
A
#
# COMPACT_ATOMS: atom_id res chain seq x y z
N MET A 1 16.66 2.92 26.50
CA MET A 1 15.62 2.35 27.38
C MET A 1 16.25 1.30 28.28
N THR A 2 16.08 1.40 29.59
CA THR A 2 16.62 0.45 30.59
C THR A 2 15.54 -0.36 31.31
N GLU A 3 14.26 -0.02 31.11
CA GLU A 3 13.11 -0.67 31.75
C GLU A 3 11.95 -0.78 30.74
N VAL A 4 11.10 -1.81 30.89
CA VAL A 4 9.94 -2.09 30.03
C VAL A 4 8.73 -2.47 30.92
N PRO A 5 7.53 -1.93 30.66
CA PRO A 5 6.30 -2.32 31.37
C PRO A 5 5.98 -3.80 31.17
N ALA A 6 5.66 -4.53 32.25
CA ALA A 6 5.32 -5.95 32.17
C ALA A 6 4.22 -6.33 33.18
N ILE A 7 3.32 -7.22 32.77
CA ILE A 7 2.33 -7.85 33.65
C ILE A 7 2.85 -9.22 34.04
N ARG A 8 3.01 -9.47 35.35
CA ARG A 8 3.51 -10.75 35.86
C ARG A 8 2.36 -11.67 36.28
N ILE A 9 2.22 -12.79 35.57
CA ILE A 9 1.28 -13.86 35.91
C ILE A 9 1.96 -14.82 36.91
N THR A 10 1.45 -14.92 38.14
CA THR A 10 2.11 -15.68 39.23
C THR A 10 1.44 -17.02 39.59
N HIS A 11 0.29 -17.33 39.02
CA HIS A 11 -0.54 -18.47 39.44
C HIS A 11 -0.44 -19.70 38.53
N LEU A 12 0.43 -19.68 37.52
CA LEU A 12 0.59 -20.80 36.57
C LEU A 12 1.64 -21.81 37.02
N SER A 13 1.28 -23.09 37.03
CA SER A 13 2.20 -24.21 37.19
C SER A 13 3.13 -24.35 35.97
N ALA A 14 4.22 -25.13 36.12
CA ALA A 14 5.18 -25.31 35.03
C ALA A 14 4.57 -25.91 33.74
N PRO A 15 3.65 -26.90 33.78
CA PRO A 15 2.95 -27.36 32.58
C PRO A 15 2.06 -26.29 31.94
N GLU A 16 1.35 -25.48 32.75
CA GLU A 16 0.46 -24.41 32.25
C GLU A 16 1.25 -23.30 31.57
N GLN A 17 2.43 -22.94 32.09
CA GLN A 17 3.33 -21.99 31.44
C GLN A 17 3.75 -22.47 30.04
N ARG A 18 4.09 -23.76 29.91
CA ARG A 18 4.44 -24.34 28.61
C ARG A 18 3.25 -24.37 27.65
N ALA A 19 2.05 -24.64 28.16
CA ALA A 19 0.84 -24.61 27.36
C ALA A 19 0.54 -23.19 26.85
N LEU A 20 0.69 -22.17 27.71
CA LEU A 20 0.50 -20.76 27.35
C LEU A 20 1.48 -20.33 26.25
N MET A 21 2.78 -20.69 26.37
CA MET A 21 3.77 -20.36 25.34
C MET A 21 3.43 -20.93 23.96
N LEU A 22 2.87 -22.14 23.91
CA LEU A 22 2.45 -22.76 22.64
C LEU A 22 1.18 -22.12 22.10
N ALA A 23 0.22 -21.82 22.98
CA ALA A 23 -1.04 -21.19 22.60
C ALA A 23 -0.81 -19.77 22.04
N ASP A 24 0.04 -18.97 22.68
CA ASP A 24 0.35 -17.60 22.28
C ASP A 24 0.91 -17.53 20.85
N ASN A 25 1.91 -18.38 20.55
CA ASN A 25 2.45 -18.53 19.20
C ASN A 25 1.38 -18.93 18.17
N LYS A 26 0.46 -19.84 18.55
CA LYS A 26 -0.59 -20.30 17.62
C LYS A 26 -1.65 -19.22 17.39
N ILE A 27 -1.99 -18.45 18.41
CA ILE A 27 -2.92 -17.31 18.30
C ILE A 27 -2.35 -16.27 17.36
N ALA A 28 -1.08 -15.89 17.52
CA ALA A 28 -0.41 -14.95 16.62
C ALA A 28 -0.44 -15.40 15.15
N LEU A 29 -0.21 -16.70 14.88
CA LEU A 29 -0.26 -17.25 13.51
C LEU A 29 -1.67 -17.30 12.91
N ASN A 30 -2.71 -17.25 13.75
CA ASN A 30 -4.09 -17.23 13.31
C ASN A 30 -4.67 -15.81 13.28
N ALA A 31 -3.91 -14.81 13.73
CA ALA A 31 -4.37 -13.43 13.78
C ALA A 31 -4.46 -12.85 12.37
N GLY A 32 -5.47 -12.02 12.16
CA GLY A 32 -5.67 -11.21 10.96
C GLY A 32 -6.44 -9.96 11.35
N TRP A 33 -6.38 -8.94 10.49
CA TRP A 33 -7.10 -7.69 10.71
C TRP A 33 -8.38 -7.66 9.90
N ASP A 34 -9.48 -7.33 10.57
CA ASP A 34 -10.66 -6.78 9.92
C ASP A 34 -10.41 -5.28 9.77
N MET A 35 -10.17 -4.83 8.54
CA MET A 35 -9.73 -3.45 8.28
C MET A 35 -10.83 -2.43 8.58
N GLU A 36 -12.10 -2.79 8.43
CA GLU A 36 -13.22 -1.91 8.76
C GLU A 36 -13.32 -1.71 10.28
N LEU A 37 -13.26 -2.82 11.03
CA LEU A 37 -13.26 -2.77 12.48
C LEU A 37 -12.03 -2.05 13.03
N LEU A 38 -10.85 -2.34 12.48
CA LEU A 38 -9.60 -1.69 12.87
C LEU A 38 -9.65 -0.18 12.65
N ALA A 39 -10.14 0.27 11.49
CA ALA A 39 -10.28 1.69 11.20
C ALA A 39 -11.28 2.37 12.16
N SER A 40 -12.39 1.70 12.49
CA SER A 40 -13.35 2.22 13.47
C SER A 40 -12.72 2.40 14.85
N GLU A 41 -11.99 1.40 15.35
CA GLU A 41 -11.34 1.47 16.66
C GLU A 41 -10.23 2.54 16.70
N LEU A 42 -9.42 2.66 15.65
CA LEU A 42 -8.40 3.71 15.55
C LEU A 42 -9.02 5.11 15.48
N ALA A 43 -10.14 5.27 14.77
CA ALA A 43 -10.89 6.52 14.73
C ALA A 43 -11.42 6.88 16.11
N ASP A 44 -12.10 5.94 16.79
CA ASP A 44 -12.65 6.15 18.12
C ASP A 44 -11.56 6.52 19.13
N LEU A 45 -10.42 5.83 19.11
CA LEU A 45 -9.28 6.16 19.97
C LEU A 45 -8.70 7.54 19.66
N SER A 46 -8.67 7.96 18.39
CA SER A 46 -8.18 9.29 17.99
C SER A 46 -9.07 10.45 18.47
N GLU A 47 -10.35 10.18 18.75
CA GLU A 47 -11.30 11.18 19.27
C GLU A 47 -11.24 11.34 20.81
N LEU A 48 -10.60 10.40 21.51
CA LEU A 48 -10.42 10.46 22.96
C LEU A 48 -9.26 11.39 23.35
N ASP A 49 -9.41 12.07 24.48
CA ASP A 49 -8.31 12.82 25.11
C ASP A 49 -7.40 11.83 25.86
N LEU A 50 -6.50 11.19 25.11
CA LEU A 50 -5.59 10.15 25.60
C LEU A 50 -4.32 10.76 26.22
N ASP A 51 -3.79 10.10 27.25
CA ASP A 51 -2.50 10.42 27.86
C ASP A 51 -1.31 9.69 27.21
N PHE A 52 -1.56 9.01 26.08
CA PHE A 52 -0.57 8.26 25.31
C PHE A 52 -0.77 8.44 23.79
N ASP A 53 0.28 8.15 23.03
CA ASP A 53 0.27 8.17 21.56
C ASP A 53 -0.28 6.85 20.99
N LEU A 54 -1.09 6.92 19.94
CA LEU A 54 -1.63 5.74 19.25
C LEU A 54 -0.54 4.82 18.69
N GLU A 55 0.68 5.32 18.47
CA GLU A 55 1.84 4.49 18.11
C GLU A 55 2.12 3.35 19.11
N ILE A 56 1.62 3.44 20.36
CA ILE A 56 1.71 2.34 21.34
C ILE A 56 1.02 1.06 20.88
N THR A 57 0.04 1.18 19.98
CA THR A 57 -0.67 0.03 19.39
C THR A 57 0.20 -0.78 18.43
N GLY A 58 1.34 -0.22 18.00
CA GLY A 58 2.28 -0.83 17.06
C GLY A 58 2.10 -0.41 15.61
N PHE A 59 1.12 0.45 15.30
CA PHE A 59 0.95 1.11 14.00
C PHE A 59 1.63 2.47 14.01
N ASP A 60 2.36 2.82 12.96
CA ASP A 60 2.95 4.16 12.84
C ASP A 60 1.92 5.19 12.33
N VAL A 61 2.19 6.49 12.53
CA VAL A 61 1.22 7.55 12.14
C VAL A 61 0.82 7.47 10.65
N PRO A 62 1.75 7.30 9.68
CA PRO A 62 1.37 7.13 8.27
C PRO A 62 0.49 5.89 8.01
N GLU A 63 0.74 4.78 8.70
CA GLU A 63 -0.07 3.56 8.60
C GLU A 63 -1.47 3.76 9.15
N ILE A 64 -1.61 4.45 10.29
CA ILE A 64 -2.91 4.82 10.88
C ILE A 64 -3.69 5.70 9.90
N ASP A 65 -3.07 6.75 9.35
CA ASP A 65 -3.70 7.62 8.36
C ASP A 65 -4.19 6.83 7.15
N LEU A 66 -3.36 5.92 6.62
CA LEU A 66 -3.73 5.08 5.48
C LEU A 66 -4.89 4.13 5.80
N ILE A 67 -4.95 3.56 7.00
CA ILE A 67 -6.06 2.70 7.43
C ILE A 67 -7.36 3.51 7.51
N LEU A 68 -7.31 4.71 8.09
CA LEU A 68 -8.46 5.62 8.22
C LEU A 68 -8.94 6.17 6.87
N GLU A 69 -8.03 6.39 5.92
CA GLU A 69 -8.33 6.84 4.56
C GLU A 69 -8.80 5.68 3.66
N GLY A 70 -8.19 4.50 3.78
CA GLY A 70 -8.47 3.34 2.94
C GLY A 70 -9.91 2.83 3.06
N VAL A 71 -10.51 2.93 4.24
CA VAL A 71 -11.94 2.62 4.43
C VAL A 71 -12.83 3.71 3.81
N LYS A 72 -12.40 4.98 3.79
CA LYS A 72 -13.10 6.07 3.08
C LYS A 72 -12.99 5.93 1.56
N ALA A 73 -11.88 5.41 1.06
CA ALA A 73 -11.65 5.20 -0.37
C ALA A 73 -12.50 4.05 -0.96
N ALA A 74 -13.04 3.15 -0.14
CA ALA A 74 -14.01 2.16 -0.60
C ALA A 74 -15.34 2.79 -1.07
N GLU A 75 -15.65 4.02 -0.64
CA GLU A 75 -16.81 4.79 -1.14
C GLU A 75 -16.51 5.62 -2.39
N ALA A 76 -15.24 5.88 -2.69
CA ALA A 76 -14.89 6.41 -4.00
C ALA A 76 -15.11 5.26 -5.01
N PRO A 77 -15.86 5.47 -6.10
CA PRO A 77 -15.81 4.51 -7.18
C PRO A 77 -14.33 4.36 -7.52
N ALA A 78 -13.83 3.12 -7.51
CA ALA A 78 -12.53 2.83 -8.09
C ALA A 78 -12.46 3.57 -9.43
N ASP A 79 -11.28 4.04 -9.85
CA ASP A 79 -11.06 4.48 -11.23
C ASP A 79 -11.30 3.25 -12.13
N THR A 80 -12.57 2.91 -12.35
CA THR A 80 -13.04 1.85 -13.21
C THR A 80 -12.91 2.43 -14.60
N VAL A 81 -11.68 2.42 -15.09
CA VAL A 81 -11.41 2.57 -16.51
C VAL A 81 -12.05 1.33 -17.15
N GLU A 82 -13.08 1.53 -17.97
CA GLU A 82 -13.59 0.45 -18.82
C GLU A 82 -12.40 -0.11 -19.61
N GLU A 83 -12.18 -1.42 -19.51
CA GLU A 83 -11.14 -2.06 -20.33
C GLU A 83 -11.47 -1.80 -21.80
N PRO A 84 -10.49 -1.35 -22.61
CA PRO A 84 -10.73 -1.13 -24.02
C PRO A 84 -11.16 -2.45 -24.68
N ASP A 85 -12.24 -2.39 -25.46
CA ASP A 85 -12.74 -3.54 -26.22
C ASP A 85 -11.64 -4.10 -27.13
N ALA A 86 -11.13 -5.28 -26.79
CA ALA A 86 -10.08 -5.96 -27.54
C ALA A 86 -10.50 -6.35 -28.97
N SER A 87 -11.80 -6.32 -29.28
CA SER A 87 -12.32 -6.52 -30.64
C SER A 87 -12.36 -5.24 -31.47
N GLY A 88 -12.11 -4.08 -30.86
CA GLY A 88 -11.99 -2.79 -31.53
C GLY A 88 -10.79 -2.74 -32.48
N LEU A 89 -10.87 -1.85 -33.47
CA LEU A 89 -9.74 -1.61 -34.37
C LEU A 89 -8.60 -0.95 -33.61
N ALA A 90 -7.39 -1.51 -33.71
CA ALA A 90 -6.19 -0.85 -33.22
C ALA A 90 -5.93 0.42 -34.04
N ILE A 91 -6.12 1.59 -33.42
CA ILE A 91 -5.93 2.89 -34.08
C ILE A 91 -4.47 3.33 -34.01
N CYS A 92 -3.75 2.92 -32.96
CA CYS A 92 -2.35 3.30 -32.72
C CYS A 92 -1.38 2.41 -33.51
N GLN A 93 -0.40 3.04 -34.16
CA GLN A 93 0.67 2.37 -34.90
C GLN A 93 2.05 2.69 -34.28
N SER A 94 3.01 1.78 -34.47
CA SER A 94 4.40 2.03 -34.07
C SER A 94 4.93 3.28 -34.77
N GLY A 95 5.52 4.19 -34.01
CA GLY A 95 5.91 5.52 -34.43
C GLY A 95 4.85 6.59 -34.22
N ASP A 96 3.65 6.30 -33.73
CA ASP A 96 2.68 7.34 -33.40
C ASP A 96 3.08 8.09 -32.14
N LEU A 97 3.12 9.42 -32.26
CA LEU A 97 3.43 10.34 -31.16
C LEU A 97 2.20 11.20 -30.85
N TRP A 98 1.64 11.00 -29.67
CA TRP A 98 0.47 11.68 -29.17
C TRP A 98 0.90 12.84 -28.26
N LEU A 99 0.34 14.03 -28.50
CA LEU A 99 0.62 15.24 -27.73
C LEU A 99 -0.58 15.57 -26.84
N LEU A 100 -0.37 15.54 -25.52
CA LEU A 100 -1.37 15.77 -24.48
C LEU A 100 -0.98 17.04 -23.69
N GLY A 101 -1.01 18.17 -24.39
CA GLY A 101 -0.51 19.45 -23.85
C GLY A 101 1.01 19.40 -23.66
N LYS A 102 1.47 19.49 -22.40
CA LYS A 102 2.90 19.35 -22.06
C LYS A 102 3.39 17.90 -22.04
N HIS A 103 2.48 16.93 -22.07
CA HIS A 103 2.78 15.50 -22.00
C HIS A 103 2.84 14.88 -23.39
N ARG A 104 3.66 13.83 -23.54
CA ARG A 104 3.89 13.14 -24.81
C ARG A 104 3.83 11.64 -24.57
N VAL A 105 3.16 10.93 -25.47
CA VAL A 105 3.06 9.47 -25.45
C VAL A 105 3.48 8.96 -26.82
N LEU A 106 4.49 8.09 -26.85
CA LEU A 106 5.00 7.47 -28.07
C LEU A 106 4.68 5.98 -28.04
N CYS A 107 4.10 5.45 -29.11
CA CYS A 107 4.10 4.02 -29.37
C CYS A 107 5.40 3.68 -30.11
N GLY A 108 6.35 3.01 -29.46
CA GLY A 108 7.68 2.70 -30.01
C GLY A 108 8.34 1.49 -29.34
N ASP A 109 9.58 1.17 -29.71
CA ASP A 109 10.36 0.09 -29.10
C ASP A 109 11.27 0.66 -27.99
N ALA A 110 11.07 0.18 -26.75
CA ALA A 110 11.89 0.57 -25.59
C ALA A 110 13.37 0.12 -25.68
N ARG A 111 13.77 -0.62 -26.71
CA ARG A 111 15.17 -0.95 -27.02
C ARG A 111 15.78 -0.03 -28.09
N ASN A 112 14.95 0.79 -28.75
CA ASN A 112 15.38 1.70 -29.81
C ASN A 112 15.69 3.10 -29.25
N GLY A 113 16.95 3.52 -29.31
CA GLY A 113 17.36 4.86 -28.86
C GLY A 113 16.72 6.01 -29.64
N GLU A 114 16.35 5.80 -30.90
CA GLU A 114 15.69 6.84 -31.72
C GLU A 114 14.28 7.16 -31.23
N ASP A 115 13.56 6.16 -30.72
CA ASP A 115 12.23 6.33 -30.14
C ASP A 115 12.30 7.17 -28.86
N TYR A 116 13.30 6.93 -27.99
CA TYR A 116 13.56 7.81 -26.85
C TYR A 116 13.92 9.22 -27.29
N ALA A 117 14.84 9.40 -28.23
CA ALA A 117 15.23 10.73 -28.71
C ALA A 117 14.00 11.51 -29.20
N ARG A 118 13.09 10.84 -29.92
CA ARG A 118 11.83 11.41 -30.40
C ARG A 118 10.86 11.74 -29.26
N LEU A 119 10.64 10.83 -28.32
CA LEU A 119 9.77 11.02 -27.14
C LEU A 119 10.28 12.12 -26.21
N MET A 120 11.60 12.30 -26.13
CA MET A 120 12.23 13.28 -25.25
C MET A 120 12.36 14.67 -25.90
N ASN A 121 12.46 14.75 -27.24
CA ASN A 121 12.60 16.00 -28.02
C ASN A 121 13.66 16.95 -27.41
N GLY A 122 14.84 16.40 -27.16
CA GLY A 122 15.97 17.14 -26.63
C GLY A 122 15.97 17.36 -25.11
N ASN A 123 14.92 16.96 -24.39
CA ASN A 123 14.90 17.00 -22.93
C ASN A 123 15.52 15.72 -22.32
N ALA A 124 15.85 15.76 -21.03
CA ALA A 124 16.22 14.59 -20.23
C ALA A 124 15.14 14.30 -19.19
N ALA A 125 14.96 13.02 -18.85
CA ALA A 125 14.06 12.61 -17.78
C ALA A 125 14.84 12.57 -16.47
N ASP A 126 14.28 13.14 -15.40
CA ASP A 126 14.88 13.08 -14.06
C ASP A 126 14.72 11.68 -13.44
N LEU A 127 13.68 10.94 -13.84
CA LEU A 127 13.36 9.61 -13.35
C LEU A 127 12.75 8.76 -14.47
N GLY A 128 13.10 7.48 -14.52
CA GLY A 128 12.56 6.51 -15.45
C GLY A 128 12.02 5.29 -14.71
N PHE A 129 10.79 4.90 -15.03
CA PHE A 129 10.19 3.65 -14.60
C PHE A 129 10.16 2.71 -15.80
N THR A 130 10.77 1.54 -15.66
CA THR A 130 10.88 0.56 -16.73
C THR A 130 10.50 -0.80 -16.21
N ASP A 131 9.70 -1.54 -16.97
CA ASP A 131 9.50 -2.96 -16.75
C ASP A 131 10.57 -3.71 -17.57
N PRO A 132 11.46 -4.51 -16.96
CA PRO A 132 12.41 -5.31 -17.73
C PRO A 132 11.66 -6.24 -18.68
N PRO A 133 12.19 -6.50 -19.90
CA PRO A 133 11.52 -7.37 -20.85
C PRO A 133 11.35 -8.79 -20.27
N LEU A 134 10.19 -9.39 -20.54
CA LEU A 134 9.91 -10.82 -20.30
C LEU A 134 10.87 -11.75 -21.07
#